data_AF-A0A1C5D4K0-F1
#
_entry.id   AF-A0A1C5D4K0-F1
#
_cell.length_a   1.000
_cell.length_b   1.000
_cell.length_c   1.000
_cell.angle_alpha   90.00
_cell.angle_beta   90.00
_cell.angle_gamma   90.00
#
_symmetry.space_group_name_H-M   'P 1'
#
loop_
_entity.id
_entity.type
_entity.pdbx_description
1 polymer ?
#
loop_
_entity_poly.entity_id
_entity_poly.type
_entity_poly.pdbx_seq_one_letter_code
_entity_poly.pdbx_strand_id
1 'polypeptide(L)'
;MRRTGWRGLAGRRTGWRGLATAVVAAVGVPLVGGCGIQDSDVVEAGGPATVEAFLNRDADMLLFFRSPDGGVSAVIREARPSAGFGDEYIEPGAVTRDPSGPAGPAPTEKVVLALLAGPGEADRAAGLTTALPAVREKEAVQVEVSSDGGVTARLPLAVQGLDATAVRQLTCTIAYNQAEDGRGVVTLRGQDGAERSDSCGLTPGAPG
;
A
#
# COMPACT_ATOMS: atom_id res chain seq x y z
N MET A 1 37.29 -12.34 17.72
CA MET A 1 37.79 -12.90 19.00
C MET A 1 36.68 -12.84 20.04
N ARG A 2 36.24 -14.03 20.47
CA ARG A 2 35.54 -14.44 21.72
C ARG A 2 35.05 -13.36 22.68
N ARG A 3 33.75 -13.38 23.02
CA ARG A 3 33.19 -13.63 24.38
C ARG A 3 31.75 -14.18 24.19
N THR A 4 31.40 -15.45 24.46
CA THR A 4 31.12 -16.09 25.77
C THR A 4 30.21 -15.23 26.67
N GLY A 5 29.05 -15.66 27.16
CA GLY A 5 28.47 -16.99 27.15
C GLY A 5 27.11 -17.05 27.86
N TRP A 6 26.48 -18.22 27.71
CA TRP A 6 25.36 -18.73 28.49
C TRP A 6 25.60 -18.74 30.00
N ARG A 7 24.49 -18.61 30.75
CA ARG A 7 24.09 -19.26 32.03
C ARG A 7 22.94 -18.40 32.60
N GLY A 8 21.71 -18.85 32.83
CA GLY A 8 21.26 -20.10 33.43
C GLY A 8 21.21 -19.93 34.96
N LEU A 9 20.00 -19.80 35.53
CA LEU A 9 19.62 -19.94 36.96
C LEU A 9 18.08 -19.80 37.01
N ALA A 10 17.25 -20.85 37.04
CA ALA A 10 17.16 -21.97 37.98
C ALA A 10 17.00 -21.54 39.45
N GLY A 11 15.74 -21.52 39.89
CA GLY A 11 15.34 -22.02 41.19
C GLY A 11 15.37 -21.03 42.36
N ARG A 12 14.21 -20.87 43.00
CA ARG A 12 14.08 -21.03 44.45
C ARG A 12 12.65 -21.40 44.82
N ARG A 13 12.50 -22.67 45.23
CA ARG A 13 11.36 -23.21 45.96
C ARG A 13 11.49 -22.73 47.40
N THR A 14 10.42 -22.17 47.96
CA THR A 14 10.30 -21.81 49.40
C THR A 14 8.81 -21.58 49.65
N GLY A 15 8.14 -22.21 50.60
CA GLY A 15 8.51 -23.20 51.59
C GLY A 15 7.23 -23.61 52.31
N TRP A 16 7.01 -24.91 52.41
CA TRP A 16 5.86 -25.52 53.09
C TRP A 16 6.30 -25.86 54.51
N ARG A 17 5.63 -25.29 55.52
CA ARG A 17 5.59 -25.66 56.96
C ARG A 17 4.70 -24.63 57.67
N GLY A 18 3.70 -24.96 58.48
CA GLY A 18 3.39 -26.24 59.12
C GLY A 18 1.93 -26.35 59.59
N LEU A 19 1.66 -27.55 60.09
CA LEU A 19 0.41 -28.10 60.61
C LEU A 19 0.17 -27.72 62.08
N ALA A 20 -1.10 -27.63 62.49
CA ALA A 20 -1.69 -28.19 63.74
C ALA A 20 -3.13 -27.64 63.94
N THR A 21 -4.17 -28.37 63.53
CA THR A 21 -5.06 -29.24 64.35
C THR A 21 -6.00 -28.53 65.33
N ALA A 22 -7.31 -28.58 65.04
CA ALA A 22 -8.37 -28.75 66.05
C ALA A 22 -9.58 -29.45 65.39
N VAL A 23 -9.95 -30.61 65.96
CA VAL A 23 -11.08 -31.47 65.57
C VAL A 23 -12.34 -30.96 66.25
N VAL A 24 -13.43 -30.75 65.49
CA VAL A 24 -14.81 -30.77 66.00
C VAL A 24 -15.68 -31.52 65.00
N ALA A 25 -16.32 -32.59 65.47
CA ALA A 25 -17.24 -33.41 64.72
C ALA A 25 -18.63 -32.75 64.64
N ALA A 26 -19.18 -32.57 63.43
CA ALA A 26 -20.61 -32.44 63.19
C ALA A 26 -20.95 -32.77 61.73
N VAL A 27 -21.90 -33.68 61.59
CA VAL A 27 -22.70 -34.12 60.42
C VAL A 27 -22.82 -33.10 59.27
N GLY A 28 -22.52 -33.54 58.04
CA GLY A 28 -22.89 -32.84 56.82
C GLY A 28 -22.13 -33.35 55.58
N VAL A 29 -22.80 -34.12 54.72
CA VAL A 29 -22.29 -34.49 53.39
C VAL A 29 -22.11 -33.19 52.58
N PRO A 30 -20.90 -32.86 52.08
CA PRO A 30 -20.70 -31.65 51.31
C PRO A 30 -21.15 -31.93 49.88
N LEU A 31 -22.34 -31.47 49.50
CA LEU A 31 -22.68 -31.26 48.09
C LEU A 31 -21.97 -29.98 47.63
N VAL A 32 -20.64 -30.01 47.59
CA VAL A 32 -19.84 -29.02 46.85
C VAL A 32 -19.83 -29.47 45.40
N GLY A 33 -20.97 -29.33 44.75
CA GLY A 33 -21.09 -29.33 43.30
C GLY A 33 -20.73 -27.94 42.78
N GLY A 34 -19.46 -27.56 42.86
CA GLY A 34 -18.97 -26.51 41.96
C GLY A 34 -19.04 -27.10 40.56
N CYS A 35 -19.89 -26.53 39.69
CA CYS A 35 -19.95 -26.92 38.30
C CYS A 35 -18.54 -26.84 37.70
N GLY A 36 -17.94 -27.99 37.40
CA GLY A 36 -16.63 -28.08 36.79
C GLY A 36 -16.67 -27.40 35.43
N ILE A 37 -16.13 -26.18 35.35
CA ILE A 37 -15.75 -25.59 34.07
C ILE A 37 -14.56 -26.42 33.61
N GLN A 38 -14.81 -27.32 32.64
CA GLN A 38 -13.75 -27.93 31.85
C GLN A 38 -12.90 -26.78 31.29
N ASP A 39 -11.58 -26.91 31.29
CA ASP A 39 -10.71 -26.02 30.53
C ASP A 39 -11.28 -25.94 29.11
N SER A 40 -11.88 -24.80 28.76
CA SER A 40 -12.29 -24.58 27.39
C SER A 40 -11.00 -24.41 26.63
N ASP A 41 -10.73 -25.34 25.70
CA ASP A 41 -9.59 -25.21 24.80
C ASP A 41 -9.53 -23.79 24.26
N VAL A 42 -8.32 -23.25 24.17
CA VAL A 42 -8.08 -21.95 23.57
C VAL A 42 -8.59 -22.01 22.14
N VAL A 43 -9.75 -21.39 21.90
CA VAL A 43 -10.19 -21.09 20.54
C VAL A 43 -9.27 -19.97 20.08
N GLU A 44 -8.39 -20.27 19.12
CA GLU A 44 -7.64 -19.25 18.39
C GLU A 44 -8.62 -18.14 18.01
N ALA A 45 -8.40 -16.94 18.55
CA ALA A 45 -9.07 -15.77 18.01
C ALA A 45 -8.74 -15.76 16.52
N GLY A 46 -9.77 -15.85 15.68
CA GLY A 46 -9.60 -15.90 14.23
C GLY A 46 -8.58 -14.85 13.79
N GLY A 47 -7.76 -15.21 12.80
CA GLY A 47 -6.73 -14.31 12.27
C GLY A 47 -7.29 -12.91 11.99
N PRO A 48 -6.45 -11.86 12.04
CA PRO A 48 -6.90 -10.49 11.88
C PRO A 48 -7.74 -10.37 10.61
N ALA A 49 -8.84 -9.63 10.69
CA ALA A 49 -9.62 -9.30 9.52
C ALA A 49 -8.70 -8.54 8.55
N THR A 50 -8.37 -9.17 7.42
CA THR A 50 -7.67 -8.51 6.32
C THR A 50 -8.68 -7.59 5.66
N VAL A 51 -8.61 -6.30 5.96
CA VAL A 51 -9.28 -5.29 5.13
C VAL A 51 -8.41 -5.16 3.89
N GLU A 52 -8.82 -5.81 2.81
CA GLU A 52 -8.41 -5.36 1.49
C GLU A 52 -8.89 -3.92 1.40
N ALA A 53 -7.97 -2.96 1.41
CA ALA A 53 -8.30 -1.60 1.03
C ALA A 53 -8.89 -1.72 -0.38
N PHE A 54 -10.21 -1.61 -0.49
CA PHE A 54 -10.94 -1.90 -1.71
C PHE A 54 -10.54 -0.89 -2.78
N LEU A 55 -9.53 -1.22 -3.58
CA LEU A 55 -9.18 -0.47 -4.77
C LEU A 55 -10.28 -0.73 -5.79
N ASN A 56 -11.13 0.27 -6.03
CA ASN A 56 -12.08 0.20 -7.12
C ASN A 56 -11.38 0.60 -8.42
N ARG A 57 -10.86 -0.37 -9.18
CA ARG A 57 -10.05 -0.12 -10.39
C ARG A 57 -10.78 0.66 -11.50
N ASP A 58 -12.10 0.75 -11.43
CA ASP A 58 -12.90 1.55 -12.36
C ASP A 58 -12.99 3.03 -11.95
N ALA A 59 -12.85 3.31 -10.65
CA ALA A 59 -13.05 4.66 -10.09
C ALA A 59 -11.81 5.23 -9.40
N ASP A 60 -10.80 4.42 -9.13
CA ASP A 60 -9.62 4.77 -8.38
C ASP A 60 -8.36 4.66 -9.25
N MET A 61 -7.40 5.52 -8.96
CA MET A 61 -6.03 5.44 -9.40
C MET A 61 -5.11 5.18 -8.21
N LEU A 62 -4.00 4.49 -8.47
CA LEU A 62 -3.01 4.16 -7.46
C LEU A 62 -1.73 4.95 -7.72
N LEU A 63 -1.44 5.93 -6.87
CA LEU A 63 -0.25 6.78 -7.00
C LEU A 63 0.83 6.32 -6.03
N PHE A 64 2.07 6.19 -6.49
CA PHE A 64 3.19 5.93 -5.59
C PHE A 64 3.88 7.25 -5.24
N PHE A 65 4.06 7.55 -3.96
CA PHE A 65 4.79 8.73 -3.50
C PHE A 65 6.02 8.32 -2.69
N ARG A 66 7.01 9.21 -2.60
CA ARG A 66 8.21 8.96 -1.79
C ARG A 66 7.86 8.99 -0.30
N SER A 67 8.14 7.90 0.39
CA SER A 67 8.01 7.79 1.84
C SER A 67 9.25 8.34 2.57
N PRO A 68 9.16 8.68 3.88
CA PRO A 68 10.28 9.24 4.64
C PRO A 68 11.55 8.39 4.70
N ASP A 69 11.41 7.07 4.54
CA ASP A 69 12.49 6.09 4.45
C ASP A 69 13.22 6.10 3.08
N GLY A 70 12.77 6.93 2.13
CA GLY A 70 13.30 7.03 0.78
C GLY A 70 12.71 6.02 -0.22
N GLY A 71 11.84 5.13 0.25
CA GLY A 71 11.08 4.19 -0.57
C GLY A 71 9.92 4.83 -1.32
N VAL A 72 9.05 3.99 -1.88
CA VAL A 72 7.78 4.41 -2.49
C VAL A 72 6.61 3.76 -1.74
N SER A 73 5.59 4.56 -1.43
CA SER A 73 4.36 4.13 -0.78
C SER A 73 3.17 4.35 -1.69
N ALA A 74 2.29 3.37 -1.77
CA ALA A 74 1.05 3.45 -2.54
C ALA A 74 0.00 4.32 -1.85
N VAL A 75 -0.73 5.09 -2.64
CA VAL A 75 -1.84 5.95 -2.21
C VAL A 75 -2.99 5.80 -3.20
N ILE A 76 -4.16 5.43 -2.70
CA ILE A 76 -5.38 5.33 -3.49
C ILE A 76 -6.00 6.72 -3.63
N ARG A 77 -6.39 7.09 -4.84
CA ARG A 77 -7.06 8.34 -5.17
C ARG A 77 -8.25 8.04 -6.06
N GLU A 78 -9.38 8.65 -5.78
CA GLU A 78 -10.49 8.59 -6.71
C GLU A 78 -10.10 9.31 -8.00
N ALA A 79 -10.18 8.61 -9.12
CA ALA A 79 -10.17 9.15 -10.46
C ALA A 79 -11.51 9.84 -10.74
N ARG A 80 -11.82 10.88 -9.94
CA ARG A 80 -12.99 11.72 -10.15
C ARG A 80 -13.00 12.13 -11.63
N PRO A 81 -14.05 11.80 -12.40
CA PRO A 81 -14.34 12.55 -13.60
C PRO A 81 -14.36 14.01 -13.18
N SER A 82 -13.76 14.90 -13.97
CA SER A 82 -14.04 16.33 -13.80
C SER A 82 -15.56 16.41 -13.74
N ALA A 83 -16.13 16.85 -12.62
CA ALA A 83 -17.57 16.90 -12.48
C ALA A 83 -18.03 17.91 -13.53
N GLY A 84 -18.40 17.41 -14.71
CA GLY A 84 -18.98 18.19 -15.77
C GLY A 84 -20.29 18.69 -15.21
N PHE A 85 -20.32 19.96 -14.83
CA PHE A 85 -21.57 20.68 -14.73
C PHE A 85 -22.06 20.83 -16.17
N GLY A 86 -22.88 19.90 -16.62
CA GLY A 86 -23.38 19.85 -17.99
C GLY A 86 -22.39 19.23 -18.98
N ASP A 87 -22.97 18.88 -20.12
CA ASP A 87 -22.44 18.25 -21.32
C ASP A 87 -21.38 19.05 -22.10
N GLU A 88 -20.84 20.15 -21.54
CA GLU A 88 -20.08 21.13 -22.33
C GLU A 88 -18.57 21.23 -22.03
N TYR A 89 -18.01 20.39 -21.17
CA TYR A 89 -16.56 20.39 -20.95
C TYR A 89 -15.94 19.04 -21.34
N ILE A 90 -15.54 18.93 -22.61
CA ILE A 90 -14.62 17.90 -23.07
C ILE A 90 -13.20 18.38 -22.77
N GLU A 91 -12.52 17.74 -21.82
CA GLU A 91 -11.11 18.04 -21.58
C GLU A 91 -10.29 17.71 -22.84
N PRO A 92 -9.34 18.58 -23.25
CA PRO A 92 -8.43 18.26 -24.35
C PRO A 92 -7.64 16.98 -24.05
N GLY A 93 -7.85 15.94 -24.85
CA GLY A 93 -7.23 14.62 -24.65
C GLY A 93 -8.12 13.58 -23.94
N ALA A 94 -9.33 13.96 -23.51
CA ALA A 94 -10.35 12.98 -23.17
C ALA A 94 -10.77 12.25 -24.45
N VAL A 95 -10.43 10.97 -24.56
CA VAL A 95 -11.09 10.07 -25.51
C VAL A 95 -12.59 10.21 -25.32
N THR A 96 -13.35 10.36 -26.40
CA THR A 96 -14.82 10.46 -26.36
C THR A 96 -15.37 9.19 -25.70
N ARG A 97 -15.64 9.24 -24.41
CA ARG A 97 -16.28 8.15 -23.66
C ARG A 97 -17.77 8.45 -23.61
N ASP A 98 -18.59 7.42 -23.78
CA ASP A 98 -20.02 7.52 -23.55
C ASP A 98 -20.26 8.07 -22.13
N PRO A 99 -20.84 9.27 -21.96
CA PRO A 99 -21.10 9.86 -20.65
C PRO A 99 -22.14 9.06 -19.84
N SER A 100 -22.80 8.09 -20.47
CA SER A 100 -23.81 7.19 -19.89
C SER A 100 -23.23 5.83 -19.45
N GLY A 101 -21.98 5.52 -19.83
CA GLY A 101 -21.30 4.30 -19.43
C GLY A 101 -20.66 4.40 -18.03
N PRO A 102 -20.41 3.29 -17.33
CA PRO A 102 -19.56 3.34 -16.14
C PRO A 102 -18.21 3.96 -16.52
N ALA A 103 -17.71 4.87 -15.69
CA ALA A 103 -16.32 5.31 -15.81
C ALA A 103 -15.46 4.05 -15.72
N GLY A 104 -14.82 3.65 -16.82
CA GLY A 104 -13.81 2.60 -16.73
C GLY A 104 -12.50 3.19 -16.19
N PRO A 105 -11.44 2.38 -16.12
CA PRO A 105 -10.18 2.78 -15.49
C PRO A 105 -9.70 4.15 -15.94
N ALA A 106 -9.17 4.92 -14.99
CA ALA A 106 -8.62 6.25 -15.26
C ALA A 106 -7.61 6.17 -16.42
N PRO A 107 -7.69 7.06 -17.43
CA PRO A 107 -6.66 7.14 -18.45
C PRO A 107 -5.29 7.32 -17.79
N THR A 108 -4.30 6.53 -18.20
CA THR A 108 -2.99 6.51 -17.53
C THR A 108 -2.25 7.84 -17.67
N GLU A 109 -2.52 8.61 -18.71
CA GLU A 109 -2.10 10.00 -18.82
C GLU A 109 -2.59 10.84 -17.62
N LYS A 110 -3.86 10.70 -17.24
CA LYS A 110 -4.45 11.40 -16.08
C LYS A 110 -3.80 10.95 -14.78
N VAL A 111 -3.50 9.66 -14.65
CA VAL A 111 -2.78 9.09 -13.50
C VAL A 111 -1.39 9.71 -13.38
N VAL A 112 -0.63 9.77 -14.48
CA VAL A 112 0.71 10.37 -14.50
C VAL A 112 0.65 11.87 -14.20
N LEU A 113 -0.32 12.60 -14.75
CA LEU A 113 -0.53 14.01 -14.42
C LEU A 113 -0.84 14.22 -12.93
N ALA A 114 -1.68 13.38 -12.33
CA ALA A 114 -1.97 13.44 -10.90
C ALA A 114 -0.72 13.15 -10.05
N LEU A 115 0.12 12.21 -10.48
CA LEU A 115 1.41 11.94 -9.83
C LEU A 115 2.35 13.15 -9.89
N LEU A 116 2.42 13.81 -11.04
CA LEU A 116 3.27 14.97 -11.29
C LEU A 116 2.80 16.22 -10.52
N ALA A 117 1.51 16.34 -10.25
CA ALA A 117 0.97 17.35 -9.33
C ALA A 117 1.44 17.15 -7.88
N GLY A 118 1.86 15.92 -7.55
CA GLY A 118 2.46 15.57 -6.26
C GLY A 118 1.44 15.21 -5.18
N PRO A 119 1.93 14.94 -3.95
CA PRO A 119 1.08 14.51 -2.83
C PRO A 119 0.12 15.61 -2.39
N GLY A 120 -1.07 15.19 -1.94
CA GLY A 120 -2.08 16.08 -1.34
C GLY A 120 -1.71 16.52 0.09
N GLU A 121 -2.56 17.33 0.73
CA GLU A 121 -2.30 17.82 2.09
C GLU A 121 -2.24 16.68 3.11
N ALA A 122 -3.17 15.72 3.04
CA ALA A 122 -3.19 14.57 3.94
C ALA A 122 -1.95 13.67 3.77
N ASP A 123 -1.50 13.45 2.53
CA ASP A 123 -0.28 12.68 2.24
C ASP A 123 0.96 13.37 2.82
N ARG A 124 1.06 14.70 2.63
CA ARG A 124 2.15 15.51 3.17
C ARG A 124 2.13 15.52 4.69
N ALA A 125 0.95 15.57 5.31
CA ALA A 125 0.81 15.44 6.75
C ALA A 125 1.24 14.05 7.27
N ALA A 126 1.10 13.01 6.44
CA ALA A 126 1.64 11.68 6.70
C ALA A 126 3.15 11.53 6.36
N GLY A 127 3.81 12.61 5.95
CA GLY A 127 5.24 12.63 5.63
C GLY A 127 5.58 12.16 4.21
N LEU A 128 4.58 11.90 3.36
CA LEU A 128 4.81 11.55 1.97
C LEU A 128 5.24 12.79 1.17
N THR A 129 6.21 12.59 0.28
CA THR A 129 6.75 13.63 -0.61
C THR A 129 6.80 13.10 -2.05
N THR A 130 7.20 13.94 -3.00
CA THR A 130 7.50 13.48 -4.37
C THR A 130 9.00 13.56 -4.63
N ALA A 131 9.54 12.55 -5.32
CA ALA A 131 10.90 12.60 -5.88
C ALA A 131 10.94 13.27 -7.27
N LEU A 132 9.77 13.55 -7.85
CA LEU A 132 9.66 14.13 -9.20
C LEU A 132 9.86 15.64 -9.17
N PRO A 133 10.53 16.20 -10.21
CA PRO A 133 10.61 17.65 -10.38
C PRO A 133 9.22 18.23 -10.64
N ALA A 134 9.02 19.48 -10.23
CA ALA A 134 7.80 20.21 -10.56
C ALA A 134 7.74 20.45 -12.08
N VAL A 135 6.63 20.05 -12.70
CA VAL A 135 6.35 20.30 -14.12
C VAL A 135 5.33 21.43 -14.24
N ARG A 136 5.37 22.16 -15.37
CA ARG A 136 4.32 23.12 -15.68
C ARG A 136 3.14 22.37 -16.28
N GLU A 137 1.93 22.63 -15.79
CA GLU A 137 0.68 21.91 -16.14
C GLU A 137 0.29 21.92 -17.63
N LYS A 138 1.06 22.58 -18.51
CA LYS A 138 0.71 22.82 -19.91
C LYS A 138 1.35 21.86 -20.91
N GLU A 139 2.22 20.96 -20.47
CA GLU A 139 2.90 20.02 -21.36
C GLU A 139 2.27 18.63 -21.26
N ALA A 140 2.00 18.05 -22.42
CA ALA A 140 1.21 16.84 -22.53
C ALA A 140 2.00 15.58 -22.13
N VAL A 141 1.36 14.72 -21.35
CA VAL A 141 1.76 13.33 -21.17
C VAL A 141 1.11 12.50 -22.27
N GLN A 142 1.85 11.53 -22.83
CA GLN A 142 1.30 10.55 -23.77
C GLN A 142 1.68 9.16 -23.30
N VAL A 143 0.72 8.23 -23.29
CA VAL A 143 0.97 6.83 -22.95
C VAL A 143 0.57 5.93 -24.12
N GLU A 144 1.47 5.05 -24.50
CA GLU A 144 1.25 4.02 -25.52
C GLU A 144 1.36 2.65 -24.85
N VAL A 145 0.35 1.82 -25.06
CA VAL A 145 0.30 0.46 -24.52
C VAL A 145 0.50 -0.51 -25.66
N SER A 146 1.54 -1.33 -25.56
CA SER A 146 1.87 -2.37 -26.53
C SER A 146 1.04 -3.62 -26.28
N SER A 147 0.79 -4.40 -27.33
CA SER A 147 -0.03 -5.62 -27.26
C SER A 147 0.58 -6.73 -26.39
N ASP A 148 1.88 -6.66 -26.13
CA ASP A 148 2.63 -7.56 -25.26
C ASP A 148 2.62 -7.11 -23.78
N GLY A 149 1.92 -6.03 -23.45
CA GLY A 149 1.81 -5.49 -22.09
C GLY A 149 2.90 -4.49 -21.72
N GLY A 150 3.80 -4.14 -22.65
CA GLY A 150 4.74 -3.02 -22.47
C GLY A 150 4.02 -1.67 -22.47
N VAL A 151 4.55 -0.70 -21.72
CA VAL A 151 3.97 0.64 -21.62
C VAL A 151 5.04 1.69 -21.90
N THR A 152 4.82 2.58 -22.86
CA THR A 152 5.72 3.69 -23.14
C THR A 152 5.06 5.01 -22.74
N ALA A 153 5.66 5.75 -21.81
CA ALA A 153 5.17 7.05 -21.36
C ALA A 153 6.12 8.18 -21.79
N ARG A 154 5.60 9.16 -22.54
CA ARG A 154 6.31 10.39 -22.89
C ARG A 154 5.98 11.46 -21.87
N LEU A 155 7.00 12.02 -21.24
CA LEU A 155 6.86 12.87 -20.07
C LEU A 155 7.34 14.31 -20.32
N PRO A 156 6.69 15.31 -19.72
CA PRO A 156 7.09 16.72 -19.76
C PRO A 156 8.21 17.04 -18.75
N LEU A 157 9.19 16.14 -18.63
CA LEU A 157 10.34 16.29 -17.75
C LEU A 157 11.57 15.64 -18.36
N ALA A 158 12.75 16.03 -17.86
CA ALA A 158 14.01 15.43 -18.25
C ALA A 158 14.20 14.09 -17.52
N VAL A 159 14.19 12.97 -18.25
CA VAL A 159 14.35 11.63 -17.66
C VAL A 159 15.80 11.38 -17.24
N GLN A 160 16.77 11.99 -17.91
CA GLN A 160 18.20 11.81 -17.60
C GLN A 160 18.54 12.23 -16.17
N GLY A 161 17.87 13.26 -15.66
CA GLY A 161 18.09 13.83 -14.33
C GLY A 161 17.36 13.13 -13.19
N LEU A 162 16.54 12.12 -13.48
CA LEU A 162 15.77 11.42 -12.45
C LEU A 162 16.66 10.45 -11.65
N ASP A 163 16.54 10.53 -10.33
CA ASP A 163 17.11 9.56 -9.42
C ASP A 163 16.32 8.23 -9.43
N ALA A 164 16.84 7.21 -8.74
CA ALA A 164 16.24 5.88 -8.73
C ALA A 164 14.85 5.86 -8.08
N THR A 165 14.60 6.70 -7.08
CA THR A 165 13.29 6.79 -6.41
C THR A 165 12.27 7.45 -7.34
N ALA A 166 12.63 8.50 -8.06
CA ALA A 166 11.79 9.16 -9.05
C ALA A 166 11.42 8.23 -10.22
N VAL A 167 12.39 7.47 -10.75
CA VAL A 167 12.12 6.44 -11.77
C VAL A 167 11.15 5.39 -11.21
N ARG A 168 11.41 4.86 -10.01
CA ARG A 168 10.54 3.87 -9.37
C ARG A 168 9.13 4.41 -9.12
N GLN A 169 9.01 5.68 -8.71
CA GLN A 169 7.74 6.36 -8.48
C GLN A 169 6.88 6.39 -9.75
N LEU A 170 7.48 6.76 -10.89
CA LEU A 170 6.81 6.76 -12.20
C LEU A 170 6.47 5.35 -12.66
N THR A 171 7.46 4.45 -12.66
CA THR A 171 7.32 3.08 -13.15
C THR A 171 6.24 2.32 -12.39
N CYS A 172 6.22 2.37 -11.06
CA CYS A 172 5.22 1.66 -10.26
C CYS A 172 3.82 2.25 -10.42
N THR A 173 3.70 3.58 -10.49
CA THR A 173 2.42 4.23 -10.76
C THR A 173 1.87 3.79 -12.11
N ILE A 174 2.66 3.85 -13.17
CA ILE A 174 2.21 3.45 -14.50
C ILE A 174 1.85 1.95 -14.52
N ALA A 175 2.73 1.09 -14.00
CA ALA A 175 2.55 -0.36 -14.07
C ALA A 175 1.26 -0.84 -13.36
N TYR A 176 0.98 -0.37 -12.14
CA TYR A 176 -0.17 -0.84 -11.35
C TYR A 176 -1.53 -0.29 -11.79
N ASN A 177 -1.54 0.85 -12.51
CA ASN A 177 -2.76 1.37 -13.14
C ASN A 177 -3.01 0.75 -14.53
N GLN A 178 -1.98 0.14 -15.12
CA GLN A 178 -2.09 -0.58 -16.38
C GLN A 178 -2.46 -2.05 -16.21
N ALA A 179 -1.88 -2.71 -15.20
CA ALA A 179 -2.09 -4.12 -14.94
C ALA A 179 -2.16 -4.39 -13.43
N GLU A 180 -2.98 -5.36 -13.05
CA GLU A 180 -3.27 -5.66 -11.65
C GLU A 180 -2.04 -6.04 -10.84
N ASP A 181 -1.13 -6.78 -11.49
CA ASP A 181 0.07 -7.33 -10.90
C ASP A 181 1.27 -6.36 -10.95
N GLY A 182 1.14 -5.22 -11.64
CA GLY A 182 2.21 -4.24 -11.80
C GLY A 182 3.47 -4.77 -12.49
N ARG A 183 3.41 -5.91 -13.19
CA ARG A 183 4.59 -6.58 -13.77
C ARG A 183 5.03 -6.05 -15.13
N GLY A 184 4.24 -5.17 -15.75
CA GLY A 184 4.57 -4.57 -17.05
C GLY A 184 5.90 -3.83 -17.04
N VAL A 185 6.65 -3.93 -18.13
CA VAL A 185 7.83 -3.09 -18.36
C VAL A 185 7.37 -1.71 -18.80
N VAL A 186 7.85 -0.69 -18.12
CA VAL A 186 7.54 0.72 -18.41
C VAL A 186 8.77 1.38 -19.01
N THR A 187 8.61 1.95 -20.20
CA THR A 187 9.60 2.79 -20.87
C THR A 187 9.23 4.26 -20.68
N LEU A 188 10.06 4.99 -19.94
CA LEU A 188 9.92 6.43 -19.71
C LEU A 188 10.76 7.17 -20.75
N ARG A 189 10.13 8.06 -21.50
CA ARG A 189 10.79 8.94 -22.47
C ARG A 189 10.62 10.40 -22.06
N GLY A 190 11.73 11.07 -21.78
CA GLY A 190 11.74 12.46 -21.37
C GLY A 190 11.74 13.42 -22.55
N GLN A 191 11.41 14.68 -22.25
CA GLN A 191 11.50 15.78 -23.21
C GLN A 191 12.94 16.12 -23.61
N ASP A 192 13.91 15.70 -22.80
CA ASP A 192 15.34 15.73 -23.07
C ASP A 192 15.77 14.66 -24.09
N GLY A 193 14.83 13.84 -24.58
CA GLY A 193 15.07 12.74 -25.51
C GLY A 193 15.69 11.51 -24.85
N ALA A 194 15.95 11.55 -23.53
CA ALA A 194 16.43 10.41 -22.79
C ALA A 194 15.33 9.36 -22.63
N GLU A 195 15.74 8.10 -22.60
CA GLU A 195 14.85 6.97 -22.43
C GLU A 195 15.39 6.05 -21.32
N ARG A 196 14.49 5.56 -20.47
CA ARG A 196 14.79 4.52 -19.47
C ARG A 196 13.63 3.55 -19.38
N SER A 197 13.94 2.26 -19.45
CA SER A 197 12.97 1.19 -19.21
C SER A 197 13.24 0.51 -17.87
N ASP A 198 12.18 0.25 -17.10
CA ASP A 198 12.25 -0.46 -15.84
C ASP A 198 10.94 -1.21 -15.56
N SER A 199 10.95 -2.15 -14.62
CA SER A 199 9.75 -2.78 -14.08
C SER A 199 9.49 -2.34 -12.64
N CYS A 200 8.24 -2.43 -12.19
CA CYS A 200 7.96 -2.15 -10.79
C CYS A 200 8.45 -3.31 -9.93
N GLY A 201 9.69 -3.21 -9.43
CA GLY A 201 10.32 -4.22 -8.58
C GLY A 201 9.79 -4.27 -7.15
N LEU A 202 8.53 -3.89 -6.90
CA LEU A 202 7.87 -4.14 -5.62
C LEU A 202 7.46 -5.60 -5.59
N THR A 203 8.09 -6.39 -4.71
CA THR A 203 7.62 -7.76 -4.47
C THR A 203 6.27 -7.67 -3.76
N PRO A 204 5.18 -8.25 -4.31
CA PRO A 204 3.91 -8.30 -3.59
C PRO A 204 4.11 -9.00 -2.24
N GLY A 205 3.88 -8.28 -1.13
CA GLY A 205 3.93 -8.83 0.22
C GLY A 205 5.28 -8.75 0.97
N ALA A 206 6.27 -7.99 0.50
CA ALA A 206 7.47 -7.72 1.32
C ALA A 206 7.22 -6.52 2.27
N PRO A 207 7.35 -6.67 3.60
CA PRO A 207 7.35 -5.53 4.50
C PRO A 207 8.63 -4.71 4.31
N GLY A 208 8.48 -3.38 4.21
CA GLY A 208 9.58 -2.42 4.27
C GLY A 208 10.24 -2.35 5.64
#